data_AF-A0A3N4HW62-F1
#
_entry.id   AF-A0A3N4HW62-F1
#
_cell.length_a   1.000
_cell.length_b   1.000
_cell.length_c   1.000
_cell.angle_alpha   90.00
_cell.angle_beta   90.00
_cell.angle_gamma   90.00
#
_symmetry.space_group_name_H-M   'P 1'
#
loop_
_entity.id
_entity.type
_entity.pdbx_description
1 polymer ?
#
loop_
_entity_poly.entity_id
_entity_poly.type
_entity_poly.pdbx_seq_one_letter_code
_entity_poly.pdbx_strand_id
1 'polypeptide(L)'
;MVAASLLLAALAAPLALAKPSTPRGVSAARAHLYAPNKDGTWSCLTAPHVTIPHKLINDNHCHCPDGSDQPGTAACAHLRQHQLAIPGFYCHNKGWHPRYLPLNRVDDGVCDYDLCCDGSDEPKGKCPDKCAVLGKERLKEEAAARHAQAAGVEARRKLEAEAAKMVQELKAKKGGLEGEVKATEREVERLRGVLATVEEEERERVVQHTESANVLYDLATNKISALRTALKSAVETRDTAVERLQRAEEILRGLKETYNPNFNDEGVKAAVAGYENHLSTYPAPVGIDGTVHDLLEDDDAELQQAAEADGADRRKGPSEVEQLWGFTSYLPPTLQASITTWISAAKDFLVENGVLMRPETTSSSSSGEESAQLKKARESLSTAESVHNAAKKRLSDLETDIATTYGPNDVFRSLKNKCVSKDEAGYTYTLCFWGSATQKSIRDGSSVSLGDFSSFSVLDEAGIESARLAQQGIWQHIPTEATEGQAVGDVGGEEGGDGSDEVVLQYEGGLACWNGPRRSAKVRLVCRSEEGLLEVREAEKCVYEMVVGTGAVCREGSEKREGAREAGKTHDEL
;
A
#
# COMPACT_ATOMS: atom_id res chain seq x y z
N MET A 1 -72.22 -68.84 27.91
CA MET A 1 -71.48 -69.82 27.10
C MET A 1 -70.39 -69.06 26.36
N VAL A 2 -69.13 -69.16 26.84
CA VAL A 2 -67.99 -69.85 26.18
C VAL A 2 -67.48 -69.04 24.96
N ALA A 3 -66.22 -68.65 24.76
CA ALA A 3 -64.89 -68.92 25.32
C ALA A 3 -64.00 -67.71 24.94
N ALA A 4 -63.13 -67.16 25.80
CA ALA A 4 -61.76 -67.62 26.03
C ALA A 4 -60.90 -67.72 24.74
N SER A 5 -60.09 -66.68 24.46
CA SER A 5 -58.83 -66.82 23.74
C SER A 5 -57.74 -66.14 24.56
N LEU A 6 -57.03 -66.98 25.30
CA LEU A 6 -55.80 -66.71 26.04
C LEU A 6 -54.61 -66.61 25.09
N LEU A 7 -53.64 -65.78 25.49
CA LEU A 7 -52.19 -65.87 25.30
C LEU A 7 -51.60 -66.03 23.89
N LEU A 8 -50.81 -65.03 23.47
CA LEU A 8 -49.35 -65.15 23.41
C LEU A 8 -48.73 -63.73 23.24
N ALA A 9 -48.59 -63.01 24.34
CA ALA A 9 -47.66 -61.88 24.40
C ALA A 9 -46.26 -62.47 24.52
N ALA A 10 -45.53 -62.52 23.40
CA ALA A 10 -44.11 -62.83 23.42
C ALA A 10 -43.39 -61.72 24.18
N LEU A 11 -43.08 -61.97 25.46
CA LEU A 11 -42.04 -61.25 26.18
C LEU A 11 -40.72 -61.50 25.43
N ALA A 12 -40.37 -60.62 24.52
CA ALA A 12 -38.98 -60.38 24.19
C ALA A 12 -38.34 -59.70 25.41
N ALA A 13 -38.00 -60.49 26.41
CA ALA A 13 -37.02 -60.06 27.40
C ALA A 13 -35.74 -59.73 26.60
N PRO A 14 -35.20 -58.51 26.69
CA PRO A 14 -33.87 -58.28 26.15
C PRO A 14 -32.96 -59.25 26.91
N LEU A 15 -32.36 -60.21 26.19
CA LEU A 15 -31.18 -60.89 26.70
C LEU A 15 -30.18 -59.78 26.99
N ALA A 16 -30.06 -59.43 28.27
CA ALA A 16 -28.94 -58.68 28.77
C ALA A 16 -27.72 -59.55 28.50
N LEU A 17 -27.09 -59.33 27.34
CA LEU A 17 -25.76 -59.82 27.05
C LEU A 17 -24.90 -59.28 28.19
N ALA A 18 -24.47 -60.16 29.10
CA ALA A 18 -23.61 -59.79 30.20
C ALA A 18 -22.40 -59.08 29.59
N LYS A 19 -22.26 -57.77 29.83
CA LYS A 19 -21.09 -57.02 29.37
C LYS A 19 -19.87 -57.73 29.96
N PRO A 20 -18.89 -58.15 29.14
CA PRO A 20 -17.65 -58.72 29.67
C PRO A 20 -17.06 -57.72 30.65
N SER A 21 -16.66 -58.20 31.84
CA SER A 21 -16.05 -57.36 32.87
C SER A 21 -14.77 -56.76 32.32
N THR A 22 -14.77 -55.45 32.05
CA THR A 22 -13.60 -54.72 31.57
C THR A 22 -12.49 -54.75 32.63
N PRO A 23 -11.26 -55.17 32.28
CA PRO A 23 -10.13 -55.08 33.20
C PRO A 23 -9.85 -53.64 33.64
N ARG A 24 -9.32 -53.46 34.86
CA ARG A 24 -8.85 -52.15 35.34
C ARG A 24 -7.83 -51.59 34.34
N GLY A 25 -7.90 -50.28 34.08
CA GLY A 25 -6.98 -49.56 33.20
C GLY A 25 -7.25 -49.72 31.69
N VAL A 26 -8.36 -50.34 31.29
CA VAL A 26 -8.76 -50.50 29.88
C VAL A 26 -9.99 -49.67 29.55
N SER A 27 -9.98 -49.01 28.39
CA SER A 27 -11.14 -48.26 27.91
C SER A 27 -12.28 -49.16 27.43
N ALA A 28 -13.52 -48.68 27.51
CA ALA A 28 -14.68 -49.43 27.02
C ALA A 28 -14.55 -49.84 25.54
N ALA A 29 -13.90 -49.00 24.72
CA ALA A 29 -13.64 -49.29 23.31
C ALA A 29 -12.67 -50.47 23.13
N ARG A 30 -11.67 -50.62 24.01
CA ARG A 30 -10.65 -51.68 23.93
C ARG A 30 -10.97 -52.91 24.79
N ALA A 31 -12.08 -52.91 25.53
CA ALA A 31 -12.48 -54.01 26.41
C ALA A 31 -12.60 -55.35 25.68
N HIS A 32 -13.01 -55.34 24.40
CA HIS A 32 -13.14 -56.54 23.58
C HIS A 32 -11.80 -57.27 23.34
N LEU A 33 -10.68 -56.55 23.38
CA LEU A 33 -9.35 -57.11 23.18
C LEU A 33 -8.91 -58.01 24.34
N TYR A 34 -9.56 -57.90 25.51
CA TYR A 34 -9.21 -58.63 26.73
C TYR A 34 -10.20 -59.77 27.04
N ALA A 35 -11.00 -60.18 26.07
CA ALA A 35 -11.89 -61.32 26.21
C ALA A 35 -11.09 -62.64 26.24
N PRO A 36 -11.42 -63.59 27.14
CA PRO A 36 -10.75 -64.88 27.17
C PRO A 36 -11.08 -65.73 25.94
N ASN A 37 -10.09 -66.51 25.46
CA ASN A 37 -10.32 -67.54 24.46
C ASN A 37 -11.13 -68.71 25.06
N LYS A 38 -11.65 -69.60 24.19
CA LYS A 38 -12.47 -70.76 24.59
C LYS A 38 -11.76 -71.68 25.61
N ASP A 39 -10.44 -71.68 25.61
CA ASP A 39 -9.59 -72.50 26.48
C ASP A 39 -9.16 -71.78 27.79
N GLY A 40 -9.66 -70.55 28.03
CA GLY A 40 -9.31 -69.76 29.21
C GLY A 40 -7.94 -69.05 29.12
N THR A 41 -7.32 -69.06 27.95
CA THR A 41 -6.06 -68.35 27.64
C THR A 41 -6.32 -67.02 26.93
N TRP A 42 -5.31 -66.16 26.89
CA TRP A 42 -5.33 -64.86 26.23
C TRP A 42 -3.95 -64.58 25.60
N SER A 43 -3.92 -63.96 24.43
CA SER A 43 -2.69 -63.69 23.68
C SER A 43 -2.34 -62.20 23.77
N CYS A 44 -1.06 -61.88 23.94
CA CYS A 44 -0.58 -60.49 23.99
C CYS A 44 -0.93 -59.75 22.68
N LEU A 45 -1.18 -58.44 22.76
CA LEU A 45 -1.80 -57.66 21.66
C LEU A 45 -0.90 -57.55 20.42
N THR A 46 0.32 -57.07 20.59
CA THR A 46 1.32 -56.88 19.51
C THR A 46 2.23 -58.11 19.39
N ALA A 47 2.28 -58.95 20.41
CA ALA A 47 3.08 -60.18 20.46
C ALA A 47 2.19 -61.45 20.59
N PRO A 48 1.38 -61.81 19.57
CA PRO A 48 0.40 -62.89 19.68
C PRO A 48 1.02 -64.30 19.84
N HIS A 49 2.32 -64.43 19.62
CA HIS A 49 3.08 -65.67 19.83
C HIS A 49 3.23 -66.02 21.33
N VAL A 50 3.06 -65.05 22.22
CA VAL A 50 3.03 -65.26 23.67
C VAL A 50 1.57 -65.36 24.12
N THR A 51 1.20 -66.51 24.68
CA THR A 51 -0.14 -66.77 25.19
C THR A 51 -0.06 -67.10 26.68
N ILE A 52 -0.88 -66.42 27.48
CA ILE A 52 -0.92 -66.53 28.93
C ILE A 52 -2.33 -66.92 29.40
N PRO A 53 -2.48 -67.53 30.59
CA PRO A 53 -3.80 -67.70 31.20
C PRO A 53 -4.47 -66.33 31.46
N HIS A 54 -5.78 -66.22 31.20
CA HIS A 54 -6.52 -64.96 31.36
C HIS A 54 -6.45 -64.37 32.79
N LYS A 55 -6.22 -65.22 33.80
CA LYS A 55 -6.07 -64.83 35.21
C LYS A 55 -4.81 -64.03 35.52
N LEU A 56 -3.79 -64.07 34.65
CA LEU A 56 -2.54 -63.34 34.84
C LEU A 56 -2.65 -61.87 34.40
N ILE A 57 -3.78 -61.46 33.80
CA ILE A 57 -4.02 -60.06 33.47
C ILE A 57 -4.16 -59.27 34.78
N ASN A 58 -3.37 -58.19 34.92
CA ASN A 58 -3.32 -57.35 36.12
C ASN A 58 -2.91 -58.09 37.41
N ASP A 59 -2.01 -59.06 37.31
CA ASP A 59 -1.50 -59.83 38.46
C ASP A 59 -0.19 -59.28 39.07
N ASN A 60 0.19 -58.05 38.70
CA ASN A 60 1.41 -57.37 39.13
C ASN A 60 2.73 -58.02 38.66
N HIS A 61 2.70 -58.85 37.61
CA HIS A 61 3.90 -59.36 36.96
C HIS A 61 3.85 -59.15 35.45
N CYS A 62 4.93 -58.60 34.86
CA CYS A 62 4.95 -58.28 33.43
C CYS A 62 5.29 -59.54 32.59
N HIS A 63 4.27 -60.20 32.04
CA HIS A 63 4.44 -61.42 31.24
C HIS A 63 4.60 -61.14 29.75
N CYS A 64 3.92 -60.11 29.23
CA CYS A 64 3.97 -59.78 27.82
C CYS A 64 5.12 -58.80 27.52
N PRO A 65 5.90 -59.03 26.46
CA PRO A 65 7.00 -58.13 26.08
C PRO A 65 6.50 -56.75 25.58
N ASP A 66 5.22 -56.64 25.23
CA ASP A 66 4.55 -55.41 24.83
C ASP A 66 3.77 -54.73 25.97
N GLY A 67 3.86 -55.27 27.19
CA GLY A 67 3.19 -54.78 28.40
C GLY A 67 1.66 -54.83 28.37
N SER A 68 1.07 -55.53 27.40
CA SER A 68 -0.39 -55.56 27.23
C SER A 68 -1.13 -56.36 28.31
N ASP A 69 -0.45 -57.20 29.11
CA ASP A 69 -1.07 -57.97 30.20
C ASP A 69 -1.31 -57.15 31.48
N GLN A 70 -0.67 -55.99 31.62
CA GLN A 70 -0.76 -55.13 32.81
C GLN A 70 -1.31 -53.73 32.50
N PRO A 71 -2.51 -53.60 31.89
CA PRO A 71 -3.12 -52.28 31.65
C PRO A 71 -3.53 -51.57 32.94
N GLY A 72 -3.70 -52.31 34.03
CA GLY A 72 -4.22 -51.86 35.31
C GLY A 72 -3.20 -51.86 36.45
N THR A 73 -1.92 -52.12 36.20
CA THR A 73 -0.86 -52.13 37.25
C THR A 73 0.44 -51.51 36.71
N ALA A 74 1.35 -51.10 37.59
CA ALA A 74 2.65 -50.55 37.20
C ALA A 74 3.71 -51.60 36.82
N ALA A 75 3.38 -52.90 36.77
CA ALA A 75 4.38 -53.97 36.62
C ALA A 75 5.18 -53.89 35.29
N CYS A 76 4.55 -53.40 34.22
CA CYS A 76 5.20 -53.19 32.92
C CYS A 76 5.74 -51.76 32.70
N ALA A 77 5.79 -50.92 33.73
CA ALA A 77 6.27 -49.54 33.62
C ALA A 77 7.76 -49.40 33.26
N HIS A 78 8.54 -50.49 33.38
CA HIS A 78 9.95 -50.53 32.98
C HIS A 78 10.14 -50.57 31.45
N LEU A 79 9.09 -50.90 30.70
CA LEU A 79 9.10 -50.89 29.23
C LEU A 79 9.05 -49.45 28.71
N ARG A 80 9.74 -49.16 27.61
CA ARG A 80 9.69 -47.83 26.99
C ARG A 80 8.38 -47.65 26.24
N GLN A 81 7.94 -46.40 26.07
CA GLN A 81 6.65 -46.08 25.45
C GLN A 81 6.47 -46.62 24.02
N HIS A 82 7.54 -46.73 23.23
CA HIS A 82 7.49 -47.33 21.88
C HIS A 82 7.37 -48.87 21.89
N GLN A 83 7.57 -49.51 23.03
CA GLN A 83 7.45 -50.96 23.20
C GLN A 83 6.08 -51.36 23.75
N LEU A 84 5.36 -50.41 24.36
CA LEU A 84 4.04 -50.64 24.95
C LEU A 84 2.95 -50.69 23.87
N ALA A 85 2.16 -51.76 23.87
CA ALA A 85 0.95 -51.86 23.02
C ALA A 85 -0.19 -50.96 23.52
N ILE A 86 -0.11 -50.52 24.77
CA ILE A 86 -1.10 -49.66 25.44
C ILE A 86 -0.54 -48.25 25.64
N PRO A 87 -1.33 -47.18 25.41
CA PRO A 87 -0.90 -45.80 25.64
C PRO A 87 -0.60 -45.50 27.12
N GLY A 88 -1.20 -46.27 28.03
CA GLY A 88 -1.10 -46.10 29.47
C GLY A 88 -2.32 -46.70 30.16
N PHE A 89 -2.44 -46.43 31.46
CA PHE A 89 -3.59 -46.77 32.28
C PHE A 89 -4.77 -45.87 31.94
N TYR A 90 -5.93 -46.45 31.61
CA TYR A 90 -7.11 -45.67 31.26
C TYR A 90 -7.96 -45.28 32.49
N CYS A 91 -8.02 -43.97 32.77
CA CYS A 91 -8.92 -43.40 33.76
C CYS A 91 -10.26 -43.04 33.12
N HIS A 92 -11.36 -43.51 33.72
CA HIS A 92 -12.69 -43.35 33.13
C HIS A 92 -13.26 -41.95 33.37
N ASN A 93 -12.89 -41.32 34.50
CA ASN A 93 -13.16 -39.92 34.82
C ASN A 93 -14.62 -39.51 34.56
N LYS A 94 -15.58 -40.24 35.14
CA LYS A 94 -17.01 -39.98 34.91
C LYS A 94 -17.39 -38.58 35.39
N GLY A 95 -17.95 -37.78 34.51
CA GLY A 95 -18.31 -36.38 34.80
C GLY A 95 -17.22 -35.37 34.41
N TRP A 96 -16.03 -35.82 34.01
CA TRP A 96 -14.99 -35.00 33.42
C TRP A 96 -14.70 -35.47 31.98
N HIS A 97 -13.45 -35.76 31.60
CA HIS A 97 -13.10 -36.44 30.35
C HIS A 97 -12.08 -37.56 30.60
N PRO A 98 -12.18 -38.68 29.87
CA PRO A 98 -11.26 -39.80 30.02
C PRO A 98 -9.86 -39.42 29.55
N ARG A 99 -8.83 -39.83 30.28
CA ARG A 99 -7.42 -39.64 29.92
C ARG A 99 -6.62 -40.91 30.22
N TYR A 100 -5.45 -41.01 29.60
CA TYR A 100 -4.46 -42.04 29.90
C TYR A 100 -3.42 -41.52 30.88
N LEU A 101 -3.13 -42.31 31.90
CA LEU A 101 -2.08 -42.08 32.88
C LEU A 101 -0.87 -42.97 32.55
N PRO A 102 0.36 -42.44 32.61
CA PRO A 102 1.57 -43.26 32.49
C PRO A 102 1.60 -44.40 33.53
N LEU A 103 2.03 -45.61 33.13
CA LEU A 103 2.01 -46.79 34.01
C LEU A 103 2.89 -46.65 35.26
N ASN A 104 3.92 -45.81 35.21
CA ASN A 104 4.81 -45.55 36.35
C ASN A 104 4.16 -44.72 37.48
N ARG A 105 2.94 -44.20 37.25
CA ARG A 105 2.15 -43.45 38.24
C ARG A 105 0.95 -44.25 38.78
N VAL A 106 0.87 -45.53 38.44
CA VAL A 106 -0.20 -46.41 38.93
C VAL A 106 0.28 -47.07 40.21
N ASP A 107 -0.53 -47.00 41.27
CA ASP A 107 -0.22 -47.59 42.58
C ASP A 107 1.12 -47.10 43.21
N ASP A 108 1.53 -45.85 42.93
CA ASP A 108 2.76 -45.22 43.44
C ASP A 108 2.57 -44.50 44.80
N GLY A 109 1.33 -44.44 45.29
CA GLY A 109 0.94 -43.83 46.56
C GLY A 109 0.57 -42.35 46.46
N VAL A 110 0.58 -41.76 45.27
CA VAL A 110 0.17 -40.38 44.98
C VAL A 110 -1.15 -40.41 44.21
N CYS A 111 -2.05 -39.47 44.49
CA CYS A 111 -3.30 -39.35 43.72
C CYS A 111 -3.12 -38.34 42.57
N ASP A 112 -3.08 -38.81 41.32
CA ASP A 112 -2.89 -37.98 40.12
C ASP A 112 -4.21 -37.35 39.61
N TYR A 113 -4.80 -36.43 40.39
CA TYR A 113 -6.10 -35.81 40.04
C TYR A 113 -6.11 -35.01 38.73
N ASP A 114 -4.95 -34.57 38.25
CA ASP A 114 -4.80 -33.80 37.00
C ASP A 114 -5.09 -34.64 35.74
N LEU A 115 -5.00 -35.98 35.83
CA LEU A 115 -5.26 -36.90 34.73
C LEU A 115 -6.27 -37.99 35.12
N CYS A 116 -6.28 -38.41 36.38
CA CYS A 116 -7.11 -39.47 36.95
C CYS A 116 -7.98 -38.94 38.10
N CYS A 117 -8.99 -38.12 37.79
CA CYS A 117 -9.83 -37.49 38.82
C CYS A 117 -10.67 -38.49 39.61
N ASP A 118 -10.88 -39.70 39.09
CA ASP A 118 -11.71 -40.74 39.70
C ASP A 118 -10.97 -41.49 40.81
N GLY A 119 -9.66 -41.26 40.96
CA GLY A 119 -8.81 -41.92 41.95
C GLY A 119 -8.58 -43.41 41.67
N SER A 120 -8.80 -43.86 40.42
CA SER A 120 -8.64 -45.26 40.02
C SER A 120 -7.20 -45.67 39.77
N ASP A 121 -6.27 -44.72 39.77
CA ASP A 121 -4.81 -44.85 39.77
C ASP A 121 -4.29 -45.56 41.02
N GLU A 122 -4.97 -45.37 42.16
CA GLU A 122 -4.60 -45.99 43.44
C GLU A 122 -5.57 -47.10 43.89
N PRO A 123 -5.16 -47.93 44.86
CA PRO A 123 -6.04 -48.92 45.47
C PRO A 123 -7.28 -48.28 46.11
N LYS A 124 -8.41 -49.01 46.03
CA LYS A 124 -9.71 -48.56 46.57
C LYS A 124 -9.58 -48.08 48.03
N GLY A 125 -9.94 -46.82 48.28
CA GLY A 125 -9.99 -46.22 49.61
C GLY A 125 -8.85 -45.26 49.94
N LYS A 126 -7.81 -45.14 49.10
CA LYS A 126 -6.76 -44.13 49.27
C LYS A 126 -7.13 -42.77 48.67
N CYS A 127 -7.63 -42.75 47.44
CA CYS A 127 -7.97 -41.52 46.72
C CYS A 127 -9.49 -41.36 46.58
N PRO A 128 -10.10 -40.25 47.06
CA PRO A 128 -11.51 -39.94 46.80
C PRO A 128 -11.75 -39.47 45.34
N ASP A 129 -12.91 -39.81 44.78
CA ASP A 129 -13.35 -39.31 43.46
C ASP A 129 -13.67 -37.80 43.50
N LYS A 130 -12.94 -37.01 42.70
CA LYS A 130 -13.13 -35.56 42.54
C LYS A 130 -13.68 -35.15 41.17
N CYS A 131 -13.98 -36.10 40.29
CA CYS A 131 -14.38 -35.81 38.91
C CYS A 131 -15.62 -34.93 38.81
N ALA A 132 -16.61 -35.11 39.69
CA ALA A 132 -17.83 -34.33 39.68
C ALA A 132 -17.58 -32.84 39.99
N VAL A 133 -16.60 -32.52 40.83
CA VAL A 133 -16.25 -31.14 41.19
C VAL A 133 -15.49 -30.49 40.03
N LEU A 134 -14.42 -31.14 39.56
CA LEU A 134 -13.60 -30.65 38.45
C LEU A 134 -14.41 -30.52 37.15
N GLY A 135 -15.29 -31.49 36.88
CA GLY A 135 -16.21 -31.45 35.74
C GLY A 135 -17.19 -30.29 35.82
N LYS A 136 -17.75 -30.00 37.01
CA LYS A 136 -18.64 -28.85 37.21
C LYS A 136 -17.91 -27.52 37.03
N GLU A 137 -16.67 -27.42 37.49
CA GLU A 137 -15.82 -26.23 37.28
C GLU A 137 -15.51 -26.02 35.80
N ARG A 138 -15.06 -27.06 35.09
CA ARG A 138 -14.84 -27.01 33.64
C ARG A 138 -16.10 -26.59 32.87
N LEU A 139 -17.25 -27.18 33.17
CA LEU A 139 -18.52 -26.80 32.51
C LEU A 139 -18.88 -25.33 32.75
N LYS A 140 -18.58 -24.78 33.94
CA LYS A 140 -18.78 -23.36 34.23
C LYS A 140 -17.81 -22.50 33.42
N GLU A 141 -16.54 -22.89 33.33
CA GLU A 141 -15.52 -22.19 32.53
C GLU A 141 -15.85 -22.22 31.04
N GLU A 142 -16.22 -23.39 30.49
CA GLU A 142 -16.67 -23.54 29.10
C GLU A 142 -17.96 -22.73 28.82
N ALA A 143 -18.90 -22.69 29.77
CA ALA A 143 -20.09 -21.86 29.65
C ALA A 143 -19.76 -20.37 29.70
N ALA A 144 -18.83 -19.95 30.58
CA ALA A 144 -18.35 -18.58 30.65
C ALA A 144 -17.59 -18.18 29.38
N ALA A 145 -16.75 -19.05 28.83
CA ALA A 145 -16.03 -18.85 27.57
C ALA A 145 -17.01 -18.73 26.39
N ARG A 146 -17.99 -19.63 26.28
CA ARG A 146 -19.05 -19.54 25.26
C ARG A 146 -19.88 -18.28 25.38
N HIS A 147 -20.23 -17.88 26.60
CA HIS A 147 -20.94 -16.63 26.84
C HIS A 147 -20.08 -15.40 26.45
N ALA A 148 -18.79 -15.38 26.81
CA ALA A 148 -17.86 -14.33 26.43
C ALA A 148 -17.67 -14.24 24.92
N GLN A 149 -17.55 -15.38 24.23
CA GLN A 149 -17.45 -15.45 22.78
C GLN A 149 -18.75 -14.95 22.12
N ALA A 150 -19.91 -15.38 22.60
CA ALA A 150 -21.21 -14.92 22.10
C ALA A 150 -21.39 -13.41 22.29
N ALA A 151 -21.01 -12.86 23.45
CA ALA A 151 -21.01 -11.42 23.70
C ALA A 151 -20.05 -10.67 22.77
N GLY A 152 -18.86 -11.23 22.50
CA GLY A 152 -17.91 -10.70 21.54
C GLY A 152 -18.44 -10.66 20.10
N VAL A 153 -19.10 -11.73 19.66
CA VAL A 153 -19.77 -11.79 18.34
C VAL A 153 -20.92 -10.78 18.25
N GLU A 154 -21.70 -10.61 19.32
CA GLU A 154 -22.75 -9.59 19.34
C GLU A 154 -22.16 -8.18 19.26
N ALA A 155 -21.07 -7.90 19.98
CA ALA A 155 -20.35 -6.64 19.88
C ALA A 155 -19.84 -6.39 18.46
N ARG A 156 -19.29 -7.41 17.79
CA ARG A 156 -18.91 -7.33 16.37
C ARG A 156 -20.08 -6.92 15.49
N ARG A 157 -21.24 -7.57 15.62
CA ARG A 157 -22.42 -7.26 14.81
C ARG A 157 -22.88 -5.81 15.01
N LYS A 158 -22.76 -5.27 16.24
CA LYS A 158 -23.02 -3.85 16.52
C LYS A 158 -22.02 -2.95 15.79
N LEU A 159 -20.73 -3.26 15.84
CA LEU A 159 -19.67 -2.51 15.15
C LEU A 159 -19.83 -2.56 13.62
N GLU A 160 -20.21 -3.71 13.05
CA GLU A 160 -20.51 -3.85 11.62
C GLU A 160 -21.74 -3.02 11.21
N ALA A 161 -22.79 -2.99 12.04
CA ALA A 161 -23.96 -2.16 11.80
C ALA A 161 -23.65 -0.65 11.88
N GLU A 162 -22.82 -0.23 12.85
CA GLU A 162 -22.32 1.15 12.94
C GLU A 162 -21.46 1.52 11.73
N ALA A 163 -20.53 0.65 11.33
CA ALA A 163 -19.68 0.85 10.17
C ALA A 163 -20.52 0.99 8.89
N ALA A 164 -21.53 0.14 8.70
CA ALA A 164 -22.44 0.23 7.57
C ALA A 164 -23.19 1.57 7.52
N LYS A 165 -23.67 2.07 8.67
CA LYS A 165 -24.29 3.41 8.76
C LYS A 165 -23.30 4.52 8.38
N MET A 166 -22.09 4.48 8.91
CA MET A 166 -21.04 5.45 8.56
C MET A 166 -20.72 5.45 7.06
N VAL A 167 -20.62 4.28 6.43
CA VAL A 167 -20.42 4.18 4.98
C VAL A 167 -21.58 4.84 4.21
N GLN A 168 -22.83 4.65 4.64
CA GLN A 168 -23.98 5.32 4.03
C GLN A 168 -23.91 6.84 4.20
N GLU A 169 -23.53 7.34 5.38
CA GLU A 169 -23.33 8.78 5.62
C GLU A 169 -22.22 9.37 4.77
N LEU A 170 -21.09 8.67 4.63
CA LEU A 170 -19.98 9.10 3.76
C LEU A 170 -20.41 9.12 2.29
N LYS A 171 -21.17 8.13 1.83
CA LYS A 171 -21.76 8.12 0.48
C LYS A 171 -22.74 9.27 0.26
N ALA A 172 -23.56 9.60 1.25
CA ALA A 172 -24.45 10.76 1.18
C ALA A 172 -23.68 12.08 1.12
N LYS A 173 -22.63 12.24 1.94
CA LYS A 173 -21.71 13.39 1.89
C LYS A 173 -21.01 13.49 0.54
N LYS A 174 -20.60 12.35 -0.04
CA LYS A 174 -20.02 12.30 -1.38
C LYS A 174 -20.99 12.86 -2.42
N GLY A 175 -22.23 12.39 -2.43
CA GLY A 175 -23.25 12.92 -3.35
C GLY A 175 -23.51 14.43 -3.18
N GLY A 176 -23.47 14.92 -1.94
CA GLY A 176 -23.57 16.36 -1.65
C GLY A 176 -22.38 17.17 -2.21
N LEU A 177 -21.15 16.71 -1.96
CA LEU A 177 -19.93 17.34 -2.47
C LEU A 177 -19.82 17.26 -4.00
N GLU A 178 -20.24 16.16 -4.63
CA GLU A 178 -20.31 16.07 -6.09
C GLU A 178 -21.27 17.12 -6.68
N GLY A 179 -22.39 17.39 -5.99
CA GLY A 179 -23.30 18.47 -6.34
C GLY A 179 -22.66 19.86 -6.19
N GLU A 180 -21.95 20.11 -5.08
CA GLU A 180 -21.24 21.35 -4.81
C GLU A 180 -20.10 21.60 -5.82
N VAL A 181 -19.33 20.57 -6.17
CA VAL A 181 -18.28 20.63 -7.19
C VAL A 181 -18.88 21.01 -8.54
N LYS A 182 -20.00 20.39 -8.95
CA LYS A 182 -20.69 20.75 -10.21
C LYS A 182 -21.26 22.17 -10.18
N ALA A 183 -21.75 22.65 -9.04
CA ALA A 183 -22.27 24.01 -8.90
C ALA A 183 -21.14 25.05 -8.99
N THR A 184 -20.04 24.82 -8.28
CA THR A 184 -18.85 25.70 -8.31
C THR A 184 -18.16 25.67 -9.68
N GLU A 185 -18.12 24.52 -10.36
CA GLU A 185 -17.60 24.41 -11.73
C GLU A 185 -18.39 25.28 -12.71
N ARG A 186 -19.72 25.27 -12.64
CA ARG A 186 -20.58 26.16 -13.44
C ARG A 186 -20.34 27.64 -13.14
N GLU A 187 -20.10 27.98 -11.87
CA GLU A 187 -19.83 29.36 -11.47
C GLU A 187 -18.45 29.84 -11.97
N VAL A 188 -17.43 28.97 -11.91
CA VAL A 188 -16.12 29.25 -12.51
C VAL A 188 -16.26 29.47 -14.01
N GLU A 189 -17.01 28.62 -14.72
CA GLU A 189 -17.23 28.78 -16.16
C GLU A 189 -17.97 30.08 -16.49
N ARG A 190 -18.99 30.44 -15.69
CA ARG A 190 -19.71 31.72 -15.82
C ARG A 190 -18.77 32.92 -15.65
N LEU A 191 -17.92 32.90 -14.63
CA LEU A 191 -16.97 33.99 -14.35
C LEU A 191 -15.84 34.06 -15.38
N ARG A 192 -15.40 32.93 -15.94
CA ARG A 192 -14.48 32.90 -17.09
C ARG A 192 -15.09 33.57 -18.31
N GLY A 193 -16.36 33.29 -18.59
CA GLY A 193 -17.11 33.98 -19.65
C GLY A 193 -17.17 35.50 -19.42
N VAL A 194 -17.47 35.94 -18.19
CA VAL A 194 -17.47 37.38 -17.84
C VAL A 194 -16.08 38.00 -18.00
N LEU A 195 -15.02 37.32 -17.57
CA LEU A 195 -13.65 37.80 -17.74
C LEU A 195 -13.33 37.96 -19.23
N ALA A 196 -13.66 36.98 -20.07
CA ALA A 196 -13.43 37.05 -21.52
C ALA A 196 -14.17 38.24 -22.16
N THR A 197 -15.42 38.50 -21.77
CA THR A 197 -16.16 39.67 -22.27
C THR A 197 -15.53 40.99 -21.84
N VAL A 198 -15.07 41.10 -20.59
CA VAL A 198 -14.41 42.32 -20.08
C VAL A 198 -13.04 42.52 -20.75
N GLU A 199 -12.29 41.44 -20.99
CA GLU A 199 -11.02 41.51 -21.72
C GLU A 199 -11.21 41.97 -23.17
N GLU A 200 -12.26 41.51 -23.85
CA GLU A 200 -12.60 42.00 -25.19
C GLU A 200 -13.00 43.49 -25.18
N GLU A 201 -13.85 43.92 -24.24
CA GLU A 201 -14.21 45.34 -24.08
C GLU A 201 -13.00 46.24 -23.82
N GLU A 202 -12.04 45.80 -22.99
CA GLU A 202 -10.81 46.55 -22.71
C GLU A 202 -9.88 46.59 -23.95
N ARG A 203 -9.79 45.50 -24.72
CA ARG A 203 -9.04 45.50 -26.00
C ARG A 203 -9.61 46.50 -26.99
N GLU A 204 -10.93 46.58 -27.11
CA GLU A 204 -11.59 47.55 -27.99
C GLU A 204 -11.34 48.99 -27.56
N ARG A 205 -11.34 49.29 -26.25
CA ARG A 205 -11.00 50.63 -25.72
C ARG A 205 -9.57 51.05 -26.05
N VAL A 206 -8.60 50.14 -25.94
CA VAL A 206 -7.18 50.45 -26.24
C VAL A 206 -6.96 50.74 -27.73
N VAL A 207 -7.67 50.04 -28.62
CA VAL A 207 -7.58 50.29 -30.07
C VAL A 207 -8.15 51.66 -30.46
N GLN A 208 -9.20 52.13 -29.79
CA GLN A 208 -9.77 53.47 -30.06
C GLN A 208 -8.86 54.62 -29.58
N HIS A 209 -8.10 54.43 -28.50
CA HIS A 209 -7.22 55.46 -27.96
C HIS A 209 -5.84 55.56 -28.64
N THR A 210 -5.55 54.74 -29.66
CA THR A 210 -4.23 54.64 -30.31
C THR A 210 -4.15 55.26 -31.71
N GLU A 211 -5.03 56.21 -32.07
CA GLU A 211 -4.90 56.97 -33.33
C GLU A 211 -3.54 57.70 -33.47
N SER A 212 -2.93 58.12 -32.36
CA SER A 212 -1.62 58.79 -32.33
C SER A 212 -0.42 57.86 -32.56
N ALA A 213 -0.58 56.55 -32.33
CA ALA A 213 0.49 55.57 -32.45
C ALA A 213 0.70 55.08 -33.90
N ASN A 214 -0.35 55.16 -34.73
CA ASN A 214 -0.30 54.77 -36.14
C ASN A 214 0.71 55.62 -36.94
N VAL A 215 0.85 56.90 -36.61
CA VAL A 215 1.81 57.81 -37.29
C VAL A 215 3.26 57.37 -37.10
N LEU A 216 3.60 56.85 -35.92
CA LEU A 216 4.96 56.42 -35.60
C LEU A 216 5.28 55.05 -36.22
N TYR A 217 4.26 54.18 -36.28
CA TYR A 217 4.34 52.90 -36.98
C TYR A 217 4.54 53.11 -38.49
N ASP A 218 3.75 53.99 -39.12
CA ASP A 218 3.87 54.33 -40.54
C ASP A 218 5.23 54.96 -40.87
N LEU A 219 5.79 55.78 -39.99
CA LEU A 219 7.14 56.34 -40.20
C LEU A 219 8.23 55.27 -40.09
N ALA A 220 8.08 54.30 -39.18
CA ALA A 220 9.03 53.22 -38.98
C ALA A 220 9.02 52.24 -40.17
N THR A 221 7.84 51.84 -40.63
CA THR A 221 7.68 50.94 -41.79
C THR A 221 8.26 51.57 -43.07
N ASN A 222 8.02 52.87 -43.28
CA ASN A 222 8.60 53.61 -44.41
C ASN A 222 10.13 53.71 -44.36
N LYS A 223 10.73 53.84 -43.17
CA LYS A 223 12.19 53.86 -43.04
C LYS A 223 12.81 52.47 -43.25
N ILE A 224 12.15 51.43 -42.74
CA ILE A 224 12.60 50.04 -42.90
C ILE A 224 12.56 49.64 -44.38
N SER A 225 11.49 49.98 -45.10
CA SER A 225 11.37 49.70 -46.54
C SER A 225 12.42 50.47 -47.37
N ALA A 226 12.69 51.72 -47.02
CA ALA A 226 13.75 52.51 -47.65
C ALA A 226 15.14 51.91 -47.43
N LEU A 227 15.46 51.47 -46.20
CA LEU A 227 16.74 50.82 -45.88
C LEU A 227 16.89 49.48 -46.59
N ARG A 228 15.82 48.67 -46.66
CA ARG A 228 15.81 47.40 -47.39
C ARG A 228 16.08 47.60 -48.88
N THR A 229 15.44 48.59 -49.49
CA THR A 229 15.65 48.92 -50.91
C THR A 229 17.09 49.39 -51.17
N ALA A 230 17.66 50.19 -50.27
CA ALA A 230 19.04 50.62 -50.35
C ALA A 230 20.03 49.44 -50.20
N LEU A 231 19.75 48.48 -49.31
CA LEU A 231 20.56 47.29 -49.12
C LEU A 231 20.52 46.38 -50.37
N LYS A 232 19.33 46.17 -50.96
CA LYS A 232 19.18 45.38 -52.20
C LYS A 232 20.04 45.95 -53.34
N SER A 233 19.99 47.26 -53.53
CA SER A 233 20.84 47.94 -54.52
C SER A 233 22.34 47.82 -54.23
N ALA A 234 22.74 47.85 -52.95
CA ALA A 234 24.14 47.66 -52.56
C ALA A 234 24.63 46.22 -52.81
N VAL A 235 23.76 45.22 -52.65
CA VAL A 235 24.09 43.81 -52.94
C VAL A 235 24.21 43.59 -54.45
N GLU A 236 23.28 44.10 -55.25
CA GLU A 236 23.37 44.00 -56.72
C GLU A 236 24.63 44.67 -57.29
N THR A 237 25.02 45.82 -56.75
CA THR A 237 26.26 46.51 -57.15
C THR A 237 27.52 45.73 -56.75
N ARG A 238 27.50 45.04 -55.60
CA ARG A 238 28.56 44.09 -55.21
C ARG A 238 28.64 42.93 -56.21
N ASP A 239 27.52 42.29 -56.52
CA ASP A 239 27.51 41.08 -57.35
C ASP A 239 28.00 41.37 -58.77
N THR A 240 27.55 42.47 -59.36
CA THR A 240 28.07 42.94 -60.66
C THR A 240 29.56 43.28 -60.62
N ALA A 241 30.10 43.78 -59.50
CA ALA A 241 31.53 44.03 -59.35
C ALA A 241 32.32 42.71 -59.21
N VAL A 242 31.79 41.73 -58.50
CA VAL A 242 32.38 40.39 -58.35
C VAL A 242 32.44 39.67 -59.71
N GLU A 243 31.37 39.69 -60.50
CA GLU A 243 31.37 39.11 -61.85
C GLU A 243 32.43 39.74 -62.77
N ARG A 244 32.59 41.08 -62.68
CA ARG A 244 33.63 41.80 -63.44
C ARG A 244 35.03 41.37 -63.01
N LEU A 245 35.26 41.19 -61.71
CA LEU A 245 36.53 40.71 -61.17
C LEU A 245 36.82 39.28 -61.63
N GLN A 246 35.84 38.37 -61.53
CA GLN A 246 35.98 36.98 -61.98
C GLN A 246 36.34 36.89 -63.46
N ARG A 247 35.71 37.70 -64.32
CA ARG A 247 36.09 37.76 -65.75
C ARG A 247 37.50 38.28 -65.96
N ALA A 248 37.93 39.28 -65.21
CA ALA A 248 39.30 39.80 -65.28
C ALA A 248 40.33 38.74 -64.82
N GLU A 249 40.03 38.03 -63.73
CA GLU A 249 40.86 36.92 -63.24
C GLU A 249 40.94 35.76 -64.23
N GLU A 250 39.84 35.41 -64.90
CA GLU A 250 39.85 34.36 -65.93
C GLU A 250 40.74 34.74 -67.12
N ILE A 251 40.70 36.00 -67.56
CA ILE A 251 41.60 36.51 -68.61
C ILE A 251 43.06 36.44 -68.17
N LEU A 252 43.37 36.85 -66.92
CA LEU A 252 44.74 36.81 -66.38
C LEU A 252 45.23 35.38 -66.14
N ARG A 253 44.34 34.47 -65.73
CA ARG A 253 44.63 33.03 -65.62
C ARG A 253 44.94 32.44 -67.00
N GLY A 254 44.14 32.75 -68.01
CA GLY A 254 44.41 32.35 -69.39
C GLY A 254 45.74 32.88 -69.92
N LEU A 255 46.09 34.14 -69.58
CA LEU A 255 47.40 34.72 -69.90
C LEU A 255 48.55 33.94 -69.25
N LYS A 256 48.41 33.54 -67.97
CA LYS A 256 49.41 32.73 -67.27
C LYS A 256 49.56 31.33 -67.87
N GLU A 257 48.46 30.64 -68.18
CA GLU A 257 48.48 29.26 -68.69
C GLU A 257 49.04 29.16 -70.11
N THR A 258 48.76 30.16 -70.95
CA THR A 258 49.22 30.21 -72.35
C THR A 258 50.59 30.87 -72.53
N TYR A 259 51.18 31.40 -71.46
CA TYR A 259 52.47 32.08 -71.49
C TYR A 259 53.63 31.11 -71.79
N ASN A 260 54.44 31.43 -72.80
CA ASN A 260 55.65 30.70 -73.13
C ASN A 260 56.88 31.39 -72.51
N PRO A 261 57.60 30.76 -71.57
CA PRO A 261 58.76 31.35 -70.89
C PRO A 261 59.93 31.75 -71.79
N ASN A 262 59.98 31.26 -73.04
CA ASN A 262 61.10 31.50 -73.95
C ASN A 262 61.01 32.85 -74.70
N PHE A 263 59.86 33.54 -74.64
CA PHE A 263 59.70 34.90 -75.18
C PHE A 263 59.96 35.93 -74.07
N ASN A 264 61.05 36.69 -74.20
CA ASN A 264 61.46 37.72 -73.23
C ASN A 264 60.67 39.04 -73.38
N ASP A 265 59.33 38.99 -73.28
CA ASP A 265 58.54 40.21 -73.12
C ASP A 265 58.47 40.59 -71.64
N GLU A 266 59.15 41.68 -71.27
CA GLU A 266 59.21 42.17 -69.88
C GLU A 266 57.83 42.58 -69.33
N GLY A 267 56.91 43.06 -70.19
CA GLY A 267 55.58 43.48 -69.77
C GLY A 267 54.69 42.31 -69.37
N VAL A 268 54.76 41.21 -70.14
CA VAL A 268 53.99 39.99 -69.84
C VAL A 268 54.54 39.30 -68.58
N LYS A 269 55.86 39.25 -68.40
CA LYS A 269 56.47 38.73 -67.17
C LYS A 269 56.05 39.51 -65.93
N ALA A 270 56.04 40.84 -66.02
CA ALA A 270 55.59 41.70 -64.92
C ALA A 270 54.10 41.47 -64.60
N ALA A 271 53.25 41.31 -65.61
CA ALA A 271 51.82 41.03 -65.43
C ALA A 271 51.56 39.66 -64.79
N VAL A 272 52.27 38.60 -65.24
CA VAL A 272 52.14 37.25 -64.66
C VAL A 272 52.65 37.22 -63.21
N ALA A 273 53.82 37.83 -62.94
CA ALA A 273 54.34 37.94 -61.57
C ALA A 273 53.42 38.77 -60.65
N GLY A 274 52.82 39.84 -61.18
CA GLY A 274 51.83 40.65 -60.47
C GLY A 274 50.56 39.88 -60.14
N TYR A 275 50.07 39.06 -61.08
CA TYR A 275 48.92 38.18 -60.87
C TYR A 275 49.21 37.08 -59.84
N GLU A 276 50.39 36.47 -59.86
CA GLU A 276 50.81 35.51 -58.83
C GLU A 276 50.90 36.13 -57.43
N ASN A 277 51.44 37.34 -57.34
CA ASN A 277 51.46 38.08 -56.08
C ASN A 277 50.04 38.41 -55.59
N HIS A 278 49.15 38.80 -56.51
CA HIS A 278 47.73 39.04 -56.19
C HIS A 278 47.04 37.78 -55.63
N LEU A 279 47.21 36.62 -56.27
CA LEU A 279 46.67 35.34 -55.79
C LEU A 279 47.24 34.93 -54.42
N SER A 280 48.50 35.28 -54.12
CA SER A 280 49.10 34.99 -52.82
C SER A 280 48.64 35.94 -51.71
N THR A 281 48.35 37.21 -52.05
CA THR A 281 47.89 38.23 -51.11
C THR A 281 46.40 38.07 -50.82
N TYR A 282 45.62 37.69 -51.83
CA TYR A 282 44.17 37.49 -51.76
C TYR A 282 43.86 36.07 -52.28
N PRO A 283 43.96 35.04 -51.42
CA PRO A 283 43.50 33.71 -51.78
C PRO A 283 42.00 33.77 -52.10
N ALA A 284 41.56 32.94 -53.06
CA ALA A 284 40.15 32.92 -53.48
C ALA A 284 39.22 32.83 -52.26
N PRO A 285 38.18 33.69 -52.17
CA PRO A 285 37.22 33.60 -51.08
C PRO A 285 36.56 32.22 -51.11
N VAL A 286 36.53 31.55 -49.95
CA VAL A 286 35.77 30.31 -49.75
C VAL A 286 34.32 30.62 -50.11
N GLY A 287 33.79 29.92 -51.11
CA GLY A 287 32.47 30.19 -51.68
C GLY A 287 31.40 30.30 -50.59
N ILE A 288 30.93 31.52 -50.37
CA ILE A 288 29.64 31.76 -49.73
C ILE A 288 28.66 31.80 -50.89
N ASP A 289 28.20 30.62 -51.30
CA ASP A 289 27.12 30.48 -52.26
C ASP A 289 25.87 31.18 -51.71
N GLY A 290 25.27 32.06 -52.51
CA GLY A 290 23.83 32.35 -52.59
C GLY A 290 23.12 33.03 -51.41
N THR A 291 23.59 32.92 -50.16
CA THR A 291 22.69 33.10 -49.00
C THR A 291 22.08 34.49 -48.85
N VAL A 292 22.79 35.57 -49.16
CA VAL A 292 22.27 36.93 -48.90
C VAL A 292 21.25 37.38 -49.93
N HIS A 293 21.37 36.93 -51.18
CA HIS A 293 20.40 37.28 -52.23
C HIS A 293 19.12 36.45 -52.08
N ASP A 294 19.26 35.14 -51.85
CA ASP A 294 18.14 34.22 -51.64
C ASP A 294 17.29 34.63 -50.43
N LEU A 295 17.93 35.05 -49.32
CA LEU A 295 17.23 35.56 -48.13
C LEU A 295 16.48 36.89 -48.37
N LEU A 296 16.90 37.71 -49.33
CA LEU A 296 16.22 38.95 -49.68
C LEU A 296 15.04 38.73 -50.64
N GLU A 297 15.06 37.66 -51.43
CA GLU A 297 13.98 37.28 -52.36
C GLU A 297 12.87 36.46 -51.66
N ASP A 298 13.22 35.54 -50.76
CA ASP A 298 12.24 34.71 -50.03
C ASP A 298 11.29 35.56 -49.16
N ASP A 299 11.83 36.61 -48.53
CA ASP A 299 11.05 37.55 -47.72
C ASP A 299 10.04 38.38 -48.55
N ASP A 300 10.31 38.67 -49.84
CA ASP A 300 9.41 39.50 -50.67
C ASP A 300 8.12 38.71 -51.03
N ALA A 301 8.22 37.39 -51.16
CA ALA A 301 7.07 36.50 -51.40
C ALA A 301 6.19 36.30 -50.16
N GLU A 302 6.80 36.16 -48.97
CA GLU A 302 6.06 36.06 -47.70
C GLU A 302 5.40 37.40 -47.32
N LEU A 303 6.06 38.54 -47.56
CA LEU A 303 5.51 39.86 -47.25
C LEU A 303 4.36 40.27 -48.19
N GLN A 304 4.39 39.87 -49.46
CA GLN A 304 3.26 40.09 -50.38
C GLN A 304 2.04 39.23 -50.00
N GLN A 305 2.24 37.97 -49.57
CA GLN A 305 1.17 37.16 -49.01
C GLN A 305 0.60 37.73 -47.71
N ALA A 306 1.46 38.27 -46.83
CA ALA A 306 1.01 38.91 -45.59
C ALA A 306 0.22 40.21 -45.85
N ALA A 307 0.62 41.01 -46.84
CA ALA A 307 -0.10 42.24 -47.23
C ALA A 307 -1.45 41.96 -47.91
N GLU A 308 -1.58 40.85 -48.65
CA GLU A 308 -2.86 40.42 -49.23
C GLU A 308 -3.77 39.70 -48.21
N ALA A 309 -3.19 39.11 -47.16
CA ALA A 309 -3.93 38.51 -46.05
C ALA A 309 -4.53 39.54 -45.06
N ASP A 310 -4.15 40.81 -45.16
CA ASP A 310 -4.57 41.89 -44.24
C ASP A 310 -6.02 42.38 -44.47
N GLY A 311 -6.83 41.60 -45.20
CA GLY A 311 -8.27 41.76 -45.33
C GLY A 311 -9.11 40.93 -44.34
N ALA A 312 -8.52 39.99 -43.60
CA ALA A 312 -9.27 39.19 -42.64
C ALA A 312 -8.39 38.63 -41.51
N ASP A 313 -8.81 38.95 -40.28
CA ASP A 313 -8.51 38.21 -39.05
C ASP A 313 -7.15 38.50 -38.35
N ARG A 314 -7.12 39.59 -37.57
CA ARG A 314 -6.12 39.79 -36.51
C ARG A 314 -6.39 38.87 -35.31
N ARG A 315 -6.28 37.55 -35.48
CA ARG A 315 -6.19 36.59 -34.37
C ARG A 315 -5.26 35.41 -34.72
N LYS A 316 -3.99 35.54 -34.29
CA LYS A 316 -3.04 34.51 -33.79
C LYS A 316 -1.66 34.57 -34.46
N GLY A 317 -0.69 35.06 -33.71
CA GLY A 317 0.75 34.78 -33.88
C GLY A 317 1.47 35.15 -32.57
N PRO A 318 2.47 34.37 -32.11
CA PRO A 318 3.28 34.75 -30.95
C PRO A 318 4.03 36.06 -31.26
N SER A 319 4.35 36.83 -30.23
CA SER A 319 4.86 38.20 -30.32
C SER A 319 6.06 38.36 -31.26
N GLU A 320 5.82 38.88 -32.47
CA GLU A 320 6.85 39.39 -33.41
C GLU A 320 7.74 40.48 -32.78
N VAL A 321 7.30 41.06 -31.66
CA VAL A 321 8.08 41.97 -30.84
C VAL A 321 9.36 41.29 -30.33
N GLU A 322 9.35 39.98 -30.05
CA GLU A 322 10.52 39.25 -29.53
C GLU A 322 11.58 39.00 -30.62
N GLN A 323 11.17 38.87 -31.89
CA GLN A 323 12.08 38.79 -33.04
C GLN A 323 12.73 40.15 -33.36
N LEU A 324 12.00 41.25 -33.15
CA LEU A 324 12.54 42.61 -33.31
C LEU A 324 13.65 42.93 -32.30
N TRP A 325 13.65 42.31 -31.10
CA TRP A 325 14.73 42.44 -30.12
C TRP A 325 15.94 41.51 -30.41
N GLY A 326 15.81 40.59 -31.37
CA GLY A 326 16.85 39.62 -31.76
C GLY A 326 17.95 40.19 -32.68
N PHE A 327 17.84 41.43 -33.16
CA PHE A 327 18.83 42.01 -34.09
C PHE A 327 20.25 42.05 -33.51
N THR A 328 20.39 42.11 -32.18
CA THR A 328 21.69 42.10 -31.49
C THR A 328 22.47 40.80 -31.72
N SER A 329 21.79 39.69 -32.00
CA SER A 329 22.43 38.39 -32.28
C SER A 329 23.14 38.32 -33.63
N TYR A 330 22.84 39.23 -34.57
CA TYR A 330 23.44 39.29 -35.90
C TYR A 330 24.67 40.20 -36.00
N LEU A 331 25.04 40.92 -34.92
CA LEU A 331 26.23 41.78 -34.89
C LEU A 331 27.48 41.06 -34.36
N PRO A 332 28.70 41.45 -34.81
CA PRO A 332 29.96 40.92 -34.28
C PRO A 332 30.07 41.08 -32.75
N PRO A 333 30.73 40.15 -32.02
CA PRO A 333 30.74 40.13 -30.55
C PRO A 333 31.23 41.43 -29.90
N THR A 334 32.13 42.15 -30.56
CA THR A 334 32.66 43.44 -30.10
C THR A 334 31.62 44.57 -30.17
N LEU A 335 30.73 44.54 -31.16
CA LEU A 335 29.66 45.52 -31.34
C LEU A 335 28.44 45.19 -30.49
N GLN A 336 28.17 43.90 -30.22
CA GLN A 336 27.06 43.47 -29.37
C GLN A 336 27.12 44.13 -28.00
N ALA A 337 28.27 44.05 -27.31
CA ALA A 337 28.42 44.61 -25.97
C ALA A 337 28.27 46.13 -25.93
N SER A 338 28.80 46.85 -26.93
CA SER A 338 28.71 48.32 -26.99
C SER A 338 27.29 48.79 -27.30
N ILE A 339 26.59 48.10 -28.20
CA ILE A 339 25.23 48.46 -28.62
C ILE A 339 24.22 48.14 -27.52
N THR A 340 24.33 46.99 -26.84
CA THR A 340 23.44 46.68 -25.72
C THR A 340 23.58 47.68 -24.59
N THR A 341 24.81 48.13 -24.31
CA THR A 341 25.09 49.15 -23.29
C THR A 341 24.54 50.53 -23.68
N TRP A 342 24.62 50.88 -24.97
CA TRP A 342 24.07 52.14 -25.46
C TRP A 342 22.54 52.13 -25.49
N ILE A 343 21.92 51.01 -25.87
CA ILE A 343 20.46 50.83 -25.83
C ILE A 343 19.96 50.86 -24.40
N SER A 344 20.64 50.21 -23.45
CA SER A 344 20.27 50.29 -22.03
C SER A 344 20.43 51.71 -21.50
N ALA A 345 21.52 52.41 -21.83
CA ALA A 345 21.73 53.81 -21.41
C ALA A 345 20.73 54.78 -22.03
N ALA A 346 20.37 54.59 -23.31
CA ALA A 346 19.33 55.38 -23.98
C ALA A 346 17.95 55.08 -23.40
N LYS A 347 17.66 53.81 -23.09
CA LYS A 347 16.45 53.39 -22.39
C LYS A 347 16.38 54.01 -20.99
N ASP A 348 17.49 54.01 -20.24
CA ASP A 348 17.59 54.62 -18.92
C ASP A 348 17.41 56.14 -19.01
N PHE A 349 18.03 56.81 -19.99
CA PHE A 349 17.84 58.24 -20.26
C PHE A 349 16.39 58.58 -20.61
N LEU A 350 15.72 57.76 -21.42
CA LEU A 350 14.32 57.93 -21.77
C LEU A 350 13.39 57.61 -20.59
N VAL A 351 13.77 56.71 -19.69
CA VAL A 351 13.07 56.47 -18.42
C VAL A 351 13.23 57.67 -17.47
N GLU A 352 14.44 58.22 -17.38
CA GLU A 352 14.77 59.35 -16.51
C GLU A 352 14.15 60.67 -17.00
N ASN A 353 13.93 60.81 -18.32
CA ASN A 353 13.19 61.92 -18.93
C ASN A 353 11.68 61.62 -19.11
N GLY A 354 11.16 60.52 -18.57
CA GLY A 354 9.73 60.23 -18.52
C GLY A 354 9.07 59.81 -19.85
N VAL A 355 9.86 59.40 -20.85
CA VAL A 355 9.40 58.99 -22.18
C VAL A 355 9.18 57.47 -22.27
N LEU A 356 9.88 56.65 -21.48
CA LEU A 356 9.71 55.20 -21.42
C LEU A 356 9.50 54.71 -19.98
N MET A 357 8.67 53.69 -19.75
CA MET A 357 8.49 53.07 -18.43
C MET A 357 9.49 51.90 -18.24
N ARG A 358 10.12 51.79 -17.07
CA ARG A 358 11.04 50.69 -16.73
C ARG A 358 10.26 49.37 -16.58
N PRO A 359 10.65 48.26 -17.23
CA PRO A 359 10.08 46.97 -16.92
C PRO A 359 10.84 46.40 -15.72
N GLU A 360 10.19 46.27 -14.57
CA GLU A 360 10.73 45.43 -13.51
C GLU A 360 9.85 44.21 -13.24
N THR A 361 10.53 43.09 -13.40
CA THR A 361 10.26 41.82 -12.77
C THR A 361 9.88 42.01 -11.30
N THR A 362 8.87 41.25 -10.91
CA THR A 362 8.50 40.90 -9.53
C THR A 362 7.97 42.02 -8.63
N SER A 363 6.66 41.90 -8.41
CA SER A 363 5.90 42.26 -7.22
C SER A 363 5.71 43.74 -6.88
N SER A 364 4.41 44.07 -6.82
CA SER A 364 3.77 45.14 -6.06
C SER A 364 3.79 46.56 -6.64
N SER A 365 2.65 46.86 -7.26
CA SER A 365 1.86 48.10 -7.08
C SER A 365 2.48 49.44 -7.48
N SER A 366 2.26 49.82 -8.74
CA SER A 366 1.60 51.10 -9.09
C SER A 366 1.15 51.14 -10.57
N SER A 367 -0.16 50.95 -10.74
CA SER A 367 -1.03 51.49 -11.81
C SER A 367 -0.40 51.99 -13.13
N GLY A 368 -0.26 51.10 -14.11
CA GLY A 368 -1.14 51.27 -15.28
C GLY A 368 -2.50 50.81 -14.80
N GLU A 369 -3.49 51.69 -14.73
CA GLU A 369 -4.82 51.31 -14.22
C GLU A 369 -5.43 50.28 -15.18
N GLU A 370 -5.16 48.98 -14.94
CA GLU A 370 -6.11 47.95 -15.34
C GLU A 370 -7.47 48.43 -14.83
N SER A 371 -8.42 48.55 -15.74
CA SER A 371 -9.80 48.91 -15.47
C SER A 371 -10.28 48.21 -14.19
N ALA A 372 -10.88 48.97 -13.28
CA ALA A 372 -11.41 48.42 -12.04
C ALA A 372 -12.36 47.22 -12.29
N GLN A 373 -12.97 47.17 -13.49
CA GLN A 373 -13.81 46.07 -13.94
C GLN A 373 -13.00 44.78 -14.21
N LEU A 374 -11.84 44.90 -14.85
CA LEU A 374 -10.95 43.76 -15.12
C LEU A 374 -10.36 43.18 -13.83
N LYS A 375 -9.92 44.06 -12.91
CA LYS A 375 -9.43 43.62 -11.58
C LYS A 375 -10.51 42.88 -10.80
N LYS A 376 -11.73 43.44 -10.74
CA LYS A 376 -12.87 42.82 -10.06
C LYS A 376 -13.25 41.47 -10.69
N ALA A 377 -13.26 41.37 -12.02
CA ALA A 377 -13.54 40.13 -12.73
C ALA A 377 -12.48 39.06 -12.40
N ARG A 378 -11.20 39.40 -12.45
CA ARG A 378 -10.09 38.50 -12.13
C ARG A 378 -10.09 38.02 -10.68
N GLU A 379 -10.31 38.92 -9.73
CA GLU A 379 -10.44 38.59 -8.31
C GLU A 379 -11.63 37.65 -8.05
N SER A 380 -12.76 37.91 -8.69
CA SER A 380 -13.96 37.06 -8.56
C SER A 380 -13.70 35.65 -9.11
N LEU A 381 -13.03 35.54 -10.26
CA LEU A 381 -12.66 34.25 -10.84
C LEU A 381 -11.66 33.50 -9.95
N SER A 382 -10.60 34.16 -9.49
CA SER A 382 -9.60 33.54 -8.61
C SER A 382 -10.23 33.02 -7.31
N THR A 383 -11.19 33.75 -6.76
CA THR A 383 -11.91 33.34 -5.55
C THR A 383 -12.77 32.10 -5.83
N ALA A 384 -13.52 32.10 -6.94
CA ALA A 384 -14.34 30.95 -7.33
C ALA A 384 -13.51 29.70 -7.65
N GLU A 385 -12.36 29.85 -8.31
CA GLU A 385 -11.43 28.75 -8.60
C GLU A 385 -10.83 28.16 -7.31
N SER A 386 -10.47 29.00 -6.34
CA SER A 386 -10.02 28.54 -5.02
C SER A 386 -11.08 27.71 -4.30
N VAL A 387 -12.35 28.16 -4.33
CA VAL A 387 -13.49 27.43 -3.75
C VAL A 387 -13.73 26.11 -4.47
N HIS A 388 -13.71 26.10 -5.81
CA HIS A 388 -13.85 24.88 -6.61
C HIS A 388 -12.73 23.87 -6.30
N ASN A 389 -11.47 24.32 -6.27
CA ASN A 389 -10.33 23.48 -5.96
C ASN A 389 -10.39 22.92 -4.53
N ALA A 390 -10.86 23.71 -3.56
CA ALA A 390 -11.09 23.25 -2.19
C ALA A 390 -12.20 22.19 -2.11
N ALA A 391 -13.32 22.38 -2.82
CA ALA A 391 -14.40 21.39 -2.89
C ALA A 391 -13.95 20.09 -3.58
N LYS A 392 -13.19 20.21 -4.68
CA LYS A 392 -12.61 19.07 -5.41
C LYS A 392 -11.62 18.28 -4.56
N LYS A 393 -10.78 18.98 -3.76
CA LYS A 393 -9.88 18.33 -2.81
C LYS A 393 -10.66 17.54 -1.75
N ARG A 394 -11.70 18.14 -1.14
CA ARG A 394 -12.56 17.44 -0.18
C ARG A 394 -13.24 16.20 -0.77
N LEU A 395 -13.68 16.28 -2.02
CA LEU A 395 -14.25 15.12 -2.72
C LEU A 395 -13.20 14.01 -2.89
N SER A 396 -12.00 14.35 -3.36
CA SER A 396 -10.89 13.40 -3.50
C SER A 396 -10.48 12.76 -2.17
N ASP A 397 -10.43 13.54 -1.09
CA ASP A 397 -10.11 13.04 0.26
C ASP A 397 -11.21 12.06 0.75
N LEU A 398 -12.48 12.32 0.43
CA LEU A 398 -13.58 11.44 0.79
C LEU A 398 -13.61 10.15 -0.06
N GLU A 399 -13.27 10.24 -1.34
CA GLU A 399 -13.17 9.08 -2.23
C GLU A 399 -12.06 8.13 -1.79
N THR A 400 -10.91 8.66 -1.38
CA THR A 400 -9.82 7.83 -0.85
C THR A 400 -10.21 7.16 0.47
N ASP A 401 -10.95 7.84 1.36
CA ASP A 401 -11.45 7.25 2.61
C ASP A 401 -12.51 6.14 2.39
N ILE A 402 -13.34 6.27 1.35
CA ILE A 402 -14.31 5.23 0.95
C ILE A 402 -13.60 4.05 0.29
N ALA A 403 -12.57 4.30 -0.53
CA ALA A 403 -11.80 3.25 -1.22
C ALA A 403 -10.92 2.44 -0.25
N THR A 404 -10.48 3.05 0.85
CA THR A 404 -9.68 2.37 1.87
C THR A 404 -10.53 1.31 2.57
N THR A 405 -10.09 0.04 2.46
CA THR A 405 -10.77 -1.11 3.08
C THR A 405 -10.28 -1.29 4.51
N TYR A 406 -11.18 -1.20 5.49
CA TYR A 406 -10.88 -1.31 6.92
C TYR A 406 -11.12 -2.75 7.41
N GLY A 407 -10.49 -3.71 6.74
CA GLY A 407 -10.63 -5.16 7.02
C GLY A 407 -11.95 -5.78 6.55
N PRO A 408 -12.22 -7.05 6.91
CA PRO A 408 -13.46 -7.74 6.51
C PRO A 408 -14.71 -6.99 6.99
N ASN A 409 -15.68 -6.80 6.10
CA ASN A 409 -16.93 -6.06 6.34
C ASN A 409 -16.75 -4.60 6.80
N ASP A 410 -15.57 -3.98 6.60
CA ASP A 410 -15.26 -2.62 7.08
C ASP A 410 -15.46 -2.46 8.60
N VAL A 411 -15.42 -3.56 9.37
CA VAL A 411 -15.74 -3.56 10.81
C VAL A 411 -14.87 -2.56 11.59
N PHE A 412 -13.61 -2.39 11.20
CA PHE A 412 -12.68 -1.48 11.88
C PHE A 412 -12.96 0.00 11.57
N ARG A 413 -13.79 0.33 10.56
CA ARG A 413 -14.17 1.71 10.26
C ARG A 413 -14.86 2.37 11.45
N SER A 414 -15.67 1.61 12.20
CA SER A 414 -16.35 2.11 13.39
C SER A 414 -15.42 2.35 14.59
N LEU A 415 -14.21 1.80 14.53
CA LEU A 415 -13.17 1.98 15.55
C LEU A 415 -12.20 3.10 15.19
N LYS A 416 -12.19 3.60 13.94
CA LYS A 416 -11.29 4.69 13.50
C LYS A 416 -11.33 5.86 14.48
N ASN A 417 -10.16 6.25 14.98
CA ASN A 417 -9.94 7.32 15.98
C ASN A 417 -10.59 7.12 17.35
N LYS A 418 -11.20 5.96 17.66
CA LYS A 418 -11.54 5.63 19.04
C LYS A 418 -10.24 5.32 19.79
N CYS A 419 -10.11 5.83 21.01
CA CYS A 419 -8.90 5.65 21.82
C CYS A 419 -9.19 4.85 23.08
N VAL A 420 -8.29 3.93 23.42
CA VAL A 420 -8.30 3.15 24.66
C VAL A 420 -7.06 3.48 25.46
N SER A 421 -7.19 3.51 26.79
CA SER A 421 -6.07 3.83 27.68
C SER A 421 -5.98 2.86 28.86
N LYS A 422 -4.75 2.58 29.32
CA LYS A 422 -4.47 1.80 30.52
C LYS A 422 -3.27 2.40 31.26
N ASP A 423 -3.36 2.45 32.58
CA ASP A 423 -2.26 2.83 33.46
C ASP A 423 -1.45 1.59 33.85
N GLU A 424 -0.17 1.58 33.52
CA GLU A 424 0.74 0.47 33.81
C GLU A 424 2.18 0.98 33.98
N ALA A 425 2.90 0.43 34.96
CA ALA A 425 4.29 0.80 35.26
C ALA A 425 4.55 2.32 35.48
N GLY A 426 3.57 3.07 35.97
CA GLY A 426 3.70 4.52 36.23
C GLY A 426 3.48 5.41 34.99
N TYR A 427 3.02 4.83 33.89
CA TYR A 427 2.65 5.54 32.67
C TYR A 427 1.21 5.23 32.27
N THR A 428 0.53 6.20 31.68
CA THR A 428 -0.75 6.02 30.99
C THR A 428 -0.45 5.79 29.52
N TYR A 429 -0.69 4.57 29.04
CA TYR A 429 -0.62 4.25 27.62
C TYR A 429 -1.96 4.54 26.98
N THR A 430 -1.97 5.31 25.90
CA THR A 430 -3.17 5.61 25.12
C THR A 430 -2.95 5.19 23.67
N LEU A 431 -3.82 4.34 23.17
CA LEU A 431 -3.80 3.86 21.80
C LEU A 431 -5.07 4.33 21.08
N CYS A 432 -4.92 5.02 19.95
CA CYS A 432 -6.01 5.34 19.05
C CYS A 432 -5.97 4.44 17.81
N PHE A 433 -7.07 3.74 17.52
CA PHE A 433 -7.20 2.88 16.34
C PHE A 433 -7.05 3.70 15.05
N TRP A 434 -6.15 3.30 14.14
CA TRP A 434 -5.79 4.05 12.91
C TRP A 434 -5.32 5.50 13.15
N GLY A 435 -4.96 5.84 14.38
CA GLY A 435 -4.38 7.13 14.77
C GLY A 435 -2.97 6.94 15.32
N SER A 436 -2.69 7.53 16.47
CA SER A 436 -1.38 7.46 17.15
C SER A 436 -1.42 6.65 18.44
N ALA A 437 -0.29 6.06 18.80
CA ALA A 437 -0.02 5.48 20.12
C ALA A 437 0.85 6.44 20.94
N THR A 438 0.48 6.66 22.20
CA THR A 438 1.19 7.60 23.09
C THR A 438 1.39 7.01 24.48
N GLN A 439 2.47 7.41 25.13
CA GLN A 439 2.78 7.10 26.53
C GLN A 439 2.83 8.42 27.29
N LYS A 440 2.09 8.53 28.39
CA LYS A 440 2.09 9.72 29.25
C LYS A 440 2.61 9.36 30.64
N SER A 441 3.62 10.08 31.13
CA SER A 441 4.12 9.93 32.51
C SER A 441 3.04 10.39 33.49
N ILE A 442 2.70 9.55 34.46
CA ILE A 442 1.74 9.93 35.51
C ILE A 442 2.38 10.94 36.47
N ARG A 443 3.71 10.90 36.64
CA ARG A 443 4.44 11.77 37.57
C ARG A 443 4.66 13.16 37.00
N ASP A 444 5.16 13.24 35.77
CA ASP A 444 5.62 14.49 35.17
C ASP A 444 4.62 15.06 34.16
N GLY A 445 3.59 14.30 33.81
CA GLY A 445 2.60 14.67 32.79
C GLY A 445 3.15 14.71 31.36
N SER A 446 4.45 14.47 31.15
CA SER A 446 5.09 14.47 29.85
C SER A 446 4.54 13.34 28.98
N SER A 447 4.17 13.68 27.73
CA SER A 447 3.72 12.71 26.74
C SER A 447 4.82 12.44 25.72
N VAL A 448 4.95 11.17 25.36
CA VAL A 448 5.88 10.65 24.36
C VAL A 448 5.07 9.91 23.31
N SER A 449 5.29 10.25 22.04
CA SER A 449 4.69 9.50 20.93
C SER A 449 5.42 8.18 20.73
N LEU A 450 4.67 7.08 20.73
CA LEU A 450 5.15 5.74 20.44
C LEU A 450 5.10 5.43 18.94
N GLY A 451 4.28 6.15 18.16
CA GLY A 451 4.18 6.01 16.72
C GLY A 451 2.77 6.29 16.19
N ASP A 452 2.68 6.46 14.87
CA ASP A 452 1.45 6.59 14.12
C ASP A 452 1.17 5.29 13.37
N PHE A 453 -0.11 5.00 13.11
CA PHE A 453 -0.52 3.81 12.39
C PHE A 453 0.15 3.73 11.00
N SER A 454 0.85 2.61 10.75
CA SER A 454 1.59 2.34 9.52
C SER A 454 0.86 1.31 8.66
N SER A 455 0.56 0.13 9.23
CA SER A 455 -0.09 -0.96 8.50
C SER A 455 -0.86 -1.89 9.44
N PHE A 456 -1.76 -2.69 8.87
CA PHE A 456 -2.35 -3.83 9.56
C PHE A 456 -2.09 -5.11 8.78
N SER A 457 -1.96 -6.22 9.49
CA SER A 457 -1.78 -7.56 8.92
C SER A 457 -2.72 -8.54 9.62
N VAL A 458 -3.21 -9.50 8.85
CA VAL A 458 -3.96 -10.65 9.35
C VAL A 458 -3.04 -11.85 9.15
N LEU A 459 -2.53 -12.40 10.25
CA LEU A 459 -1.66 -13.57 10.24
C LEU A 459 -2.54 -14.82 10.36
N ASP A 460 -2.42 -15.74 9.42
CA ASP A 460 -2.99 -17.08 9.52
C ASP A 460 -2.15 -17.95 10.46
N GLU A 461 -2.62 -19.17 10.80
CA GLU A 461 -1.90 -20.09 11.69
C GLU A 461 -0.43 -20.30 11.25
N ALA A 462 -0.17 -20.42 9.95
CA ALA A 462 1.18 -20.54 9.39
C ALA A 462 2.03 -19.28 9.60
N GLY A 463 1.43 -18.09 9.47
CA GLY A 463 2.06 -16.81 9.77
C GLY A 463 2.35 -16.60 11.26
N ILE A 464 1.47 -17.08 12.15
CA ILE A 464 1.65 -17.02 13.61
C ILE A 464 2.81 -17.91 14.05
N GLU A 465 2.87 -19.15 13.53
CA GLU A 465 3.95 -20.08 13.85
C GLU A 465 5.31 -19.57 13.35
N SER A 466 5.33 -19.02 12.13
CA SER A 466 6.52 -18.37 11.56
C SER A 466 6.97 -17.15 12.37
N ALA A 467 6.04 -16.32 12.83
CA ALA A 467 6.34 -15.15 13.67
C ALA A 467 6.86 -15.56 15.06
N ARG A 468 6.30 -16.62 15.66
CA ARG A 468 6.73 -17.19 16.94
C ARG A 468 8.14 -17.78 16.85
N LEU A 469 8.43 -18.50 15.78
CA LEU A 469 9.76 -19.06 15.48
C LEU A 469 10.81 -17.97 15.24
N ALA A 470 10.46 -16.90 14.52
CA ALA A 470 11.33 -15.76 14.31
C ALA A 470 11.70 -15.05 15.62
N GLN A 471 10.77 -14.98 16.58
CA GLN A 471 11.00 -14.39 17.91
C GLN A 471 11.86 -15.27 18.83
N GLN A 472 11.98 -16.57 18.55
CA GLN A 472 12.83 -17.52 19.31
C GLN A 472 14.23 -17.71 18.70
N GLY A 473 14.56 -17.02 17.60
CA GLY A 473 15.91 -17.05 17.01
C GLY A 473 16.33 -18.40 16.40
N ILE A 474 15.38 -19.30 16.13
CA ILE A 474 15.67 -20.62 15.54
C ILE A 474 15.58 -20.50 14.02
N TRP A 475 16.66 -20.05 13.39
CA TRP A 475 16.88 -20.23 11.95
C TRP A 475 17.67 -21.52 11.72
N GLN A 476 16.99 -22.64 11.53
CA GLN A 476 17.59 -23.78 10.82
C GLN A 476 16.57 -24.37 9.83
N HIS A 477 16.82 -24.03 8.55
CA HIS A 477 16.42 -24.70 7.31
C HIS A 477 14.94 -25.05 7.12
N ILE A 478 14.25 -24.20 6.34
CA ILE A 478 13.04 -24.56 5.61
C ILE A 478 13.47 -25.39 4.39
N PRO A 479 13.06 -26.67 4.23
CA PRO A 479 13.16 -27.35 2.94
C PRO A 479 11.97 -26.90 2.09
N THR A 480 12.25 -26.17 1.03
CA THR A 480 11.33 -25.95 -0.08
C THR A 480 11.23 -27.24 -0.88
N GLU A 481 10.26 -28.11 -0.59
CA GLU A 481 9.78 -29.11 -1.55
C GLU A 481 8.46 -29.73 -1.08
N ALA A 482 7.38 -29.36 -1.78
CA ALA A 482 6.10 -30.04 -1.71
C ALA A 482 6.23 -31.42 -2.36
N THR A 483 5.99 -32.49 -1.58
CA THR A 483 5.58 -33.79 -2.14
C THR A 483 4.48 -34.41 -1.28
N GLU A 484 3.52 -34.99 -1.98
CA GLU A 484 2.30 -35.61 -1.45
C GLU A 484 2.59 -36.81 -0.54
N GLY A 485 1.81 -36.93 0.53
CA GLY A 485 1.35 -38.20 1.10
C GLY A 485 2.29 -38.95 2.04
N GLN A 486 2.19 -38.70 3.35
CA GLN A 486 2.27 -39.76 4.36
C GLN A 486 1.70 -39.27 5.71
N ALA A 487 0.63 -39.90 6.18
CA ALA A 487 0.05 -39.64 7.49
C ALA A 487 1.00 -40.14 8.61
N VAL A 488 1.33 -39.28 9.56
CA VAL A 488 2.02 -39.65 10.81
C VAL A 488 1.16 -39.17 11.97
N GLY A 489 0.82 -40.13 12.84
CA GLY A 489 -0.18 -40.00 13.89
C GLY A 489 0.20 -39.08 15.04
N ASP A 490 -0.78 -38.28 15.42
CA ASP A 490 -1.31 -38.10 16.78
C ASP A 490 -0.29 -38.24 17.94
N VAL A 491 0.34 -37.12 18.29
CA VAL A 491 0.94 -36.90 19.61
C VAL A 491 0.11 -35.83 20.30
N GLY A 492 -0.79 -36.29 21.16
CA GLY A 492 -1.67 -35.46 21.97
C GLY A 492 -0.89 -34.57 22.94
N GLY A 493 -0.94 -33.27 22.65
CA GLY A 493 -0.78 -32.17 23.60
C GLY A 493 -1.88 -31.16 23.27
N GLU A 494 -3.07 -31.37 23.83
CA GLU A 494 -4.17 -30.41 23.76
C GLU A 494 -3.84 -29.18 24.61
N GLU A 495 -3.04 -28.27 24.05
CA GLU A 495 -3.28 -26.85 24.27
C GLU A 495 -4.23 -26.41 23.16
N GLY A 496 -5.47 -26.09 23.53
CA GLY A 496 -6.47 -25.55 22.61
C GLY A 496 -6.04 -24.20 22.06
N GLY A 497 -5.21 -24.21 21.03
CA GLY A 497 -5.06 -23.10 20.10
C GLY A 497 -6.26 -23.14 19.16
N ASP A 498 -7.29 -22.34 19.48
CA ASP A 498 -8.24 -21.88 18.48
C ASP A 498 -7.43 -21.35 17.29
N GLY A 499 -7.65 -21.88 16.09
CA GLY A 499 -6.98 -21.46 14.86
C GLY A 499 -7.42 -20.06 14.45
N SER A 500 -7.02 -19.10 15.27
CA SER A 500 -7.48 -17.73 15.23
C SER A 500 -6.49 -16.92 14.41
N ASP A 501 -6.90 -16.51 13.22
CA ASP A 501 -6.17 -15.49 12.46
C ASP A 501 -5.91 -14.28 13.36
N GLU A 502 -4.64 -13.95 13.60
CA GLU A 502 -4.23 -12.89 14.51
C GLU A 502 -4.19 -11.56 13.75
N VAL A 503 -4.96 -10.57 14.21
CA VAL A 503 -4.93 -9.23 13.61
C VAL A 503 -3.94 -8.37 14.36
N VAL A 504 -2.92 -7.90 13.65
CA VAL A 504 -1.83 -7.10 14.20
C VAL A 504 -1.80 -5.73 13.53
N LEU A 505 -1.82 -4.67 14.33
CA LEU A 505 -1.63 -3.28 13.89
C LEU A 505 -0.19 -2.84 14.20
N GLN A 506 0.45 -2.19 13.24
CA GLN A 506 1.80 -1.64 13.37
C GLN A 506 1.76 -0.12 13.50
N TYR A 507 2.42 0.40 14.53
CA TYR A 507 2.59 1.83 14.77
C TYR A 507 4.08 2.18 14.73
N GLU A 508 4.45 3.12 13.87
CA GLU A 508 5.85 3.44 13.56
C GLU A 508 6.07 4.95 13.56
N GLY A 509 7.33 5.39 13.42
CA GLY A 509 7.64 6.82 13.29
C GLY A 509 7.58 7.62 14.61
N GLY A 510 7.48 6.95 15.77
CA GLY A 510 7.44 7.58 17.09
C GLY A 510 8.68 8.40 17.45
N LEU A 511 8.66 9.01 18.64
CA LEU A 511 9.75 9.87 19.11
C LEU A 511 11.06 9.09 19.20
N ALA A 512 12.17 9.70 18.76
CA ALA A 512 13.49 9.10 18.81
C ALA A 512 13.87 8.66 20.24
N CYS A 513 14.34 7.42 20.37
CA CYS A 513 14.78 6.85 21.62
C CYS A 513 16.26 7.14 21.86
N TRP A 514 16.66 7.38 23.10
CA TRP A 514 18.08 7.52 23.43
C TRP A 514 18.79 6.18 23.28
N ASN A 515 19.72 6.07 22.32
CA ASN A 515 20.48 4.86 22.03
C ASN A 515 19.58 3.65 21.65
N GLY A 516 18.58 3.89 20.80
CA GLY A 516 17.65 2.90 20.28
C GLY A 516 16.98 3.39 18.99
N PRO A 517 16.15 2.55 18.34
CA PRO A 517 15.40 2.96 17.16
C PRO A 517 14.37 4.05 17.51
N ARG A 518 13.72 4.61 16.48
CA ARG A 518 12.50 5.40 16.73
C ARG A 518 11.49 4.51 17.44
N ARG A 519 10.75 5.07 18.40
CA ARG A 519 9.73 4.30 19.10
C ARG A 519 8.72 3.72 18.12
N SER A 520 8.31 2.49 18.39
CA SER A 520 7.29 1.76 17.62
C SER A 520 6.44 0.93 18.57
N ALA A 521 5.22 0.60 18.15
CA ALA A 521 4.32 -0.26 18.90
C ALA A 521 3.63 -1.28 17.99
N LYS A 522 3.71 -2.55 18.37
CA LYS A 522 3.00 -3.67 17.75
C LYS A 522 1.77 -4.01 18.59
N VAL A 523 0.57 -3.86 18.02
CA VAL A 523 -0.68 -4.07 18.73
C VAL A 523 -1.36 -5.34 18.23
N ARG A 524 -1.58 -6.29 19.12
CA ARG A 524 -2.34 -7.52 18.85
C ARG A 524 -3.78 -7.36 19.30
N LEU A 525 -4.72 -7.64 18.41
CA LEU A 525 -6.15 -7.58 18.71
C LEU A 525 -6.66 -8.96 19.13
N VAL A 526 -7.35 -9.03 20.26
CA VAL A 526 -7.97 -10.26 20.78
C VAL A 526 -9.47 -10.11 20.92
N CYS A 527 -10.21 -11.20 20.72
CA CYS A 527 -11.66 -11.18 20.83
C CYS A 527 -12.10 -10.86 22.26
N ARG A 528 -12.86 -9.78 22.42
CA ARG A 528 -13.50 -9.38 23.69
C ARG A 528 -14.78 -8.59 23.39
N SER A 529 -15.76 -8.62 24.27
CA SER A 529 -17.01 -7.86 24.10
C SER A 529 -16.84 -6.34 24.24
N GLU A 530 -15.78 -5.88 24.91
CA GLU A 530 -15.52 -4.46 25.20
C GLU A 530 -14.14 -4.07 24.67
N GLU A 531 -14.04 -2.84 24.15
CA GLU A 531 -12.77 -2.24 23.72
C GLU A 531 -11.91 -1.88 24.93
N GLY A 532 -10.70 -2.42 25.01
CA GLY A 532 -9.80 -2.10 26.10
C GLY A 532 -8.37 -2.55 25.87
N LEU A 533 -7.42 -1.74 26.34
CA LEU A 533 -6.02 -2.11 26.39
C LEU A 533 -5.82 -3.09 27.57
N LEU A 534 -5.40 -4.32 27.27
CA LEU A 534 -5.32 -5.42 28.24
C LEU A 534 -3.92 -5.55 28.84
N GLU A 535 -2.90 -5.47 28.00
CA GLU A 535 -1.50 -5.63 28.40
C GLU A 535 -0.62 -4.70 27.58
N VAL A 536 0.39 -4.11 28.23
CA VAL A 536 1.45 -3.35 27.58
C VAL A 536 2.79 -3.83 28.10
N ARG A 537 3.69 -4.23 27.20
CA ARG A 537 5.06 -4.62 27.52
C ARG A 537 6.06 -3.96 26.59
N GLU A 538 7.21 -3.56 27.11
CA GLU A 538 8.35 -3.14 26.29
C GLU A 538 9.17 -4.39 25.96
N ALA A 539 8.97 -4.94 24.75
CA ALA A 539 9.58 -6.19 24.33
C ALA A 539 11.07 -6.00 24.01
N GLU A 540 11.40 -4.89 23.35
CA GLU A 540 12.76 -4.42 23.13
C GLU A 540 12.83 -2.93 23.44
N LYS A 541 14.04 -2.39 23.53
CA LYS A 541 14.23 -0.98 23.83
C LYS A 541 13.48 -0.09 22.84
N CYS A 542 12.50 0.65 23.33
CA CYS A 542 11.64 1.51 22.55
C CYS A 542 10.75 0.79 21.50
N VAL A 543 10.57 -0.52 21.64
CA VAL A 543 9.61 -1.32 20.86
C VAL A 543 8.58 -1.90 21.83
N TYR A 544 7.36 -1.44 21.72
CA TYR A 544 6.27 -1.81 22.60
C TYR A 544 5.40 -2.88 21.96
N GLU A 545 4.96 -3.85 22.75
CA GLU A 545 3.91 -4.79 22.36
C GLU A 545 2.68 -4.56 23.25
N MET A 546 1.53 -4.42 22.60
CA MET A 546 0.25 -4.18 23.27
C MET A 546 -0.75 -5.25 22.90
N VAL A 547 -1.57 -5.67 23.85
CA VAL A 547 -2.71 -6.57 23.62
C VAL A 547 -3.98 -5.78 23.87
N VAL A 548 -4.86 -5.71 22.86
CA VAL A 548 -6.10 -4.93 22.91
C VAL A 548 -7.28 -5.85 22.66
N GLY A 549 -8.24 -5.84 23.58
CA GLY A 549 -9.52 -6.51 23.42
C GLY A 549 -10.44 -5.69 22.51
N THR A 550 -11.09 -6.32 21.54
CA THR A 550 -12.16 -5.71 20.75
C THR A 550 -13.10 -6.75 20.18
N GLY A 551 -14.38 -6.39 20.02
CA GLY A 551 -15.37 -7.22 19.37
C GLY A 551 -15.10 -7.41 17.88
N ALA A 552 -14.37 -6.46 17.25
CA ALA A 552 -14.15 -6.45 15.81
C ALA A 552 -13.45 -7.71 15.26
N VAL A 553 -12.65 -8.39 16.08
CA VAL A 553 -11.91 -9.61 15.70
C VAL A 553 -12.62 -10.90 16.09
N CYS A 554 -13.73 -10.83 16.82
CA CYS A 554 -14.50 -12.02 17.20
C CYS A 554 -15.10 -12.69 15.96
N ARG A 555 -14.98 -14.01 15.84
CA ARG A 555 -15.55 -14.77 14.73
C ARG A 555 -16.80 -15.52 15.17
N GLU A 556 -17.78 -15.58 14.27
CA GLU A 556 -18.85 -16.57 14.37
C GLU A 556 -18.20 -17.93 14.12
N GLY A 557 -18.24 -18.82 15.12
CA GLY A 557 -17.63 -20.15 15.02
C GLY A 557 -18.03 -20.85 13.71
N SER A 558 -17.06 -21.46 13.05
CA SER A 558 -17.21 -22.19 11.78
C SER A 558 -17.99 -23.50 11.89
N GLU A 559 -18.76 -23.72 12.97
CA GLU A 559 -19.54 -24.95 13.19
C GLU A 559 -20.70 -25.13 12.17
N LYS A 560 -21.01 -24.13 11.34
CA LYS A 560 -22.10 -24.22 10.35
C LYS A 560 -21.69 -24.62 8.92
N ARG A 561 -20.40 -24.77 8.61
CA ARG A 561 -19.98 -25.12 7.23
C ARG A 561 -19.91 -26.62 6.93
N GLU A 562 -19.84 -27.49 7.94
CA GLU A 562 -19.80 -28.95 7.69
C GLU A 562 -21.19 -29.57 7.53
N GLY A 563 -22.22 -29.06 8.22
CA GLY A 563 -23.59 -29.59 8.11
C GLY A 563 -24.31 -29.30 6.77
N ALA A 564 -23.78 -28.39 5.94
CA ALA A 564 -24.35 -28.07 4.63
C ALA A 564 -23.78 -28.94 3.48
N ARG A 565 -22.68 -29.68 3.72
CA ARG A 565 -22.04 -30.52 2.69
C ARG A 565 -22.55 -31.97 2.69
N GLU A 566 -23.11 -32.46 3.80
CA GLU A 566 -23.72 -33.79 3.89
C GLU A 566 -25.23 -33.82 3.54
N ALA A 567 -25.94 -32.68 3.58
CA ALA A 567 -27.36 -32.62 3.23
C ALA A 567 -27.64 -32.63 1.70
N GLY A 568 -26.61 -32.64 0.86
CA GLY A 568 -26.72 -32.67 -0.61
C GLY A 568 -26.59 -34.04 -1.27
N LYS A 569 -26.45 -35.13 -0.48
CA LYS A 569 -26.37 -36.51 -0.98
C LYS A 569 -27.50 -37.37 -0.42
N THR A 570 -28.73 -37.05 -0.81
CA THR A 570 -29.83 -38.02 -0.78
C THR A 570 -30.18 -38.36 -2.23
N HIS A 571 -29.66 -39.52 -2.66
CA HIS A 571 -30.22 -40.47 -3.62
C HIS A 571 -31.39 -40.01 -4.49
N ASP A 572 -31.13 -39.97 -5.80
CA ASP A 572 -32.12 -40.18 -6.85
C ASP A 572 -31.58 -41.31 -7.73
N GLU A 573 -31.85 -42.56 -7.36
CA GLU A 573 -31.84 -43.76 -8.22
C GLU A 573 -32.65 -44.87 -7.52
N LEU A 574 -33.89 -45.08 -7.98
CA LEU A 574 -34.45 -46.36 -8.47
C LEU A 574 -35.92 -46.21 -8.86
#